data_AF-A0A429AS97-F1
#
_entry.id   AF-A0A429AS97-F1
#
_cell.length_a   1.000
_cell.length_b   1.000
_cell.length_c   1.000
_cell.angle_alpha   90.00
_cell.angle_beta   90.00
_cell.angle_gamma   90.00
#
_symmetry.space_group_name_H-M   'P 1'
#
loop_
_entity.id
_entity.type
_entity.pdbx_description
1 polymer ?
#
loop_
_entity_poly.entity_id
_entity_poly.type
_entity_poly.pdbx_seq_one_letter_code
_entity_poly.pdbx_strand_id
1 'polypeptide(L)'
;MSGSRLVRNSADLARLAQDGYAVRIVGGFLVIDDIPFVDDEAQVQYGSFLCPLDLSGDTTITPSSHVMCFVGGVPRDKNGQPIDGLVNDGVEKWSAGPDWT
;
A
#
# COMPACT_ATOMS: atom_id res chain seq x y z
N MET A 1 -4.78 -17.28 -10.06
CA MET A 1 -5.35 -16.08 -9.39
C MET A 1 -6.06 -15.24 -10.43
N SER A 2 -7.39 -15.17 -10.42
CA SER A 2 -8.11 -14.21 -11.29
C SER A 2 -7.93 -12.82 -10.71
N GLY A 3 -6.96 -12.06 -11.23
CA GLY A 3 -6.87 -10.62 -10.95
C GLY A 3 -8.22 -9.96 -11.22
N SER A 4 -8.65 -9.09 -10.31
CA SER A 4 -9.94 -8.40 -10.41
C SER A 4 -10.06 -7.72 -11.77
N ARG A 5 -11.30 -7.63 -12.30
CA ARG A 5 -11.53 -7.05 -13.63
C ARG A 5 -11.00 -5.61 -13.72
N LEU A 6 -11.07 -4.88 -12.61
CA LEU A 6 -10.50 -3.55 -12.43
C LEU A 6 -8.98 -3.50 -12.67
N VAL A 7 -8.20 -4.41 -12.05
CA VAL A 7 -6.74 -4.48 -12.25
C VAL A 7 -6.38 -4.75 -13.71
N ARG A 8 -7.23 -5.48 -14.44
CA ARG A 8 -7.01 -5.75 -15.88
C ARG A 8 -7.45 -4.62 -16.80
N ASN A 9 -8.38 -3.77 -16.36
CA ASN A 9 -8.97 -2.68 -17.15
C ASN A 9 -8.21 -1.37 -17.00
N SER A 10 -7.56 -1.16 -15.85
CA SER A 10 -6.72 0.01 -15.63
C SER A 10 -5.26 -0.28 -15.98
N ALA A 11 -4.69 0.47 -16.92
CA ALA A 11 -3.36 0.22 -17.45
C ALA A 11 -2.25 0.37 -16.38
N ASP A 12 -2.42 1.28 -15.44
CA ASP A 12 -1.51 1.51 -14.32
C ASP A 12 -1.56 0.40 -13.27
N LEU A 13 -2.75 -0.06 -12.88
CA LEU A 13 -2.92 -1.21 -11.97
C LEU A 13 -2.41 -2.49 -12.61
N ALA A 14 -2.66 -2.69 -13.91
CA ALA A 14 -2.14 -3.80 -14.67
C ALA A 14 -0.61 -3.78 -14.70
N ARG A 15 -0.01 -2.60 -14.86
CA ARG A 15 1.44 -2.42 -14.83
C ARG A 15 2.02 -2.76 -13.46
N LEU A 16 1.43 -2.29 -12.35
CA LEU A 16 1.91 -2.66 -11.01
C LEU A 16 1.95 -4.18 -10.82
N ALA A 17 0.89 -4.88 -11.23
CA ALA A 17 0.85 -6.34 -11.16
C ALA A 17 1.91 -7.01 -12.07
N GLN A 18 2.14 -6.47 -13.27
CA GLN A 18 3.16 -6.97 -14.21
C GLN A 18 4.59 -6.72 -13.72
N ASP A 19 4.82 -5.61 -13.03
CA ASP A 19 6.09 -5.26 -12.39
C ASP A 19 6.38 -6.14 -11.16
N GLY A 20 5.42 -7.00 -10.77
CA GLY A 20 5.58 -7.99 -9.70
C GLY A 20 5.10 -7.53 -8.33
N TYR A 21 4.43 -6.37 -8.24
CA TYR A 21 3.86 -5.91 -6.98
C TYR A 21 2.64 -6.74 -6.57
N ALA A 22 2.55 -7.09 -5.28
CA ALA A 22 1.40 -7.77 -4.70
C ALA A 22 0.25 -6.75 -4.51
N VAL A 23 -0.56 -6.57 -5.56
CA VAL A 23 -1.62 -5.56 -5.58
C VAL A 23 -2.98 -6.14 -5.16
N ARG A 24 -3.65 -5.48 -4.22
CA ARG A 24 -5.06 -5.70 -3.87
C ARG A 24 -5.85 -4.40 -3.87
N ILE A 25 -7.17 -4.56 -3.99
CA ILE A 25 -8.12 -3.45 -3.88
C ILE A 25 -9.14 -3.86 -2.83
N VAL A 26 -9.20 -3.10 -1.74
CA VAL A 26 -10.08 -3.38 -0.59
C VAL A 26 -10.77 -2.07 -0.22
N GLY A 27 -12.08 -2.10 -0.01
CA GLY A 27 -12.82 -0.94 0.52
C GLY A 27 -12.64 0.40 -0.22
N GLY A 28 -12.26 0.40 -1.50
CA GLY A 28 -11.95 1.64 -2.24
C GLY A 28 -10.52 2.15 -2.08
N PHE A 29 -9.60 1.32 -1.59
CA PHE A 29 -8.18 1.61 -1.44
C PHE A 29 -7.36 0.67 -2.30
N LEU A 30 -6.26 1.19 -2.83
CA LEU A 30 -5.19 0.42 -3.41
C LEU A 30 -4.26 -0.02 -2.29
N VAL A 31 -3.95 -1.32 -2.24
CA VAL A 31 -3.01 -1.90 -1.29
C VAL A 31 -1.90 -2.61 -2.06
N ILE A 32 -0.66 -2.33 -1.67
CA ILE A 32 0.54 -3.03 -2.14
C ILE A 32 1.13 -3.77 -0.95
N ASP A 33 1.00 -5.09 -0.95
CA ASP A 33 1.49 -5.97 0.11
C ASP A 33 2.97 -6.36 -0.10
N ASP A 34 3.49 -7.19 0.81
CA ASP A 34 4.82 -7.80 0.74
C ASP A 34 5.99 -6.79 0.66
N ILE A 35 5.84 -5.62 1.29
CA ILE A 35 6.89 -4.61 1.36
C ILE A 35 7.85 -4.94 2.50
N PRO A 36 9.11 -5.33 2.23
CA PRO A 36 10.06 -5.64 3.28
C PRO A 36 10.52 -4.36 3.99
N PHE A 37 10.65 -4.44 5.31
CA PHE A 37 11.27 -3.40 6.14
C PHE A 37 12.06 -4.01 7.28
N VAL A 38 12.92 -3.21 7.91
CA VAL A 38 13.67 -3.61 9.11
C VAL A 38 13.02 -2.99 10.34
N ASP A 39 12.74 -3.80 11.36
CA ASP A 39 12.15 -3.36 12.63
C ASP A 39 13.21 -2.94 13.67
N ASP A 40 12.77 -2.68 14.90
CA ASP A 40 13.63 -2.29 16.03
C ASP A 40 14.55 -3.39 16.56
N GLU A 41 14.27 -4.63 16.20
CA GLU A 41 15.06 -5.81 16.53
C GLU A 41 16.03 -6.19 15.40
N ALA A 42 16.17 -5.31 14.39
CA ALA A 42 16.96 -5.51 13.19
C ALA A 42 16.53 -6.76 12.40
N GLN A 43 15.25 -7.14 12.47
CA GLN A 43 14.67 -8.24 11.72
C GLN A 43 13.94 -7.73 10.48
N VAL A 44 13.94 -8.55 9.43
CA VAL A 44 13.15 -8.27 8.23
C VAL A 44 11.71 -8.66 8.51
N GLN A 45 10.83 -7.68 8.43
CA GLN A 45 9.39 -7.83 8.52
C GLN A 45 8.74 -7.40 7.19
N TYR A 46 7.45 -7.65 7.07
CA TYR A 46 6.67 -7.28 5.89
C TYR A 46 5.49 -6.40 6.27
N GLY A 47 5.36 -5.30 5.55
CA GLY A 47 4.27 -4.35 5.67
C GLY A 47 3.58 -4.15 4.34
N SER A 48 2.70 -3.15 4.30
CA SER A 48 1.95 -2.79 3.11
C SER A 48 1.89 -1.28 2.93
N PHE A 49 1.85 -0.83 1.68
CA PHE A 49 1.45 0.53 1.34
C PHE A 49 -0.03 0.58 0.97
N LEU A 50 -0.72 1.62 1.43
CA LEU A 50 -2.12 1.85 1.08
C LEU A 50 -2.38 3.32 0.71
N CYS A 51 -3.30 3.53 -0.23
CA CYS A 51 -3.84 4.85 -0.54
C CYS A 51 -5.29 4.73 -1.07
N PRO A 52 -6.09 5.80 -1.01
CA PRO A 52 -7.38 5.84 -1.67
C PRO A 52 -7.25 5.55 -3.17
N LEU A 53 -8.15 4.73 -3.70
CA LEU A 53 -8.22 4.42 -5.13
C LEU A 53 -9.39 5.16 -5.76
N ASP A 54 -9.07 6.26 -6.44
CA ASP A 54 -10.06 7.06 -7.16
C ASP A 54 -10.32 6.47 -8.55
N LEU A 55 -11.59 6.22 -8.88
CA LEU A 55 -12.03 5.53 -10.09
C LEU A 55 -13.09 6.32 -10.86
N SER A 56 -13.07 6.19 -12.19
CA SER A 56 -14.18 6.52 -13.08
C SER A 56 -14.58 5.27 -13.85
N GLY A 57 -15.63 4.58 -13.38
CA GLY A 57 -15.96 3.24 -13.84
C GLY A 57 -14.85 2.25 -13.48
N ASP A 58 -14.26 1.62 -14.50
CA ASP A 58 -13.24 0.58 -14.35
C ASP A 58 -11.79 1.09 -14.60
N THR A 59 -11.60 2.40 -14.63
CA THR A 59 -10.29 3.01 -14.87
C THR A 59 -9.94 3.96 -13.73
N THR A 60 -8.66 3.98 -13.34
CA THR A 60 -8.15 4.98 -12.39
C THR A 60 -8.26 6.39 -12.94
N ILE A 61 -8.45 7.34 -12.03
CA ILE A 61 -8.34 8.76 -12.30
C ILE A 61 -7.21 9.36 -11.47
N THR A 62 -6.92 10.65 -11.68
CA THR A 62 -5.96 11.37 -10.86
C THR A 62 -6.32 11.21 -9.38
N PRO A 63 -5.38 10.72 -8.54
CA PRO A 63 -5.62 10.58 -7.11
C PRO A 63 -5.96 11.93 -6.47
N SER A 64 -6.96 11.91 -5.60
CA SER A 64 -7.34 13.03 -4.75
C SER A 64 -6.28 13.37 -3.70
N SER A 65 -5.42 12.40 -3.37
CA SER A 65 -4.29 12.53 -2.45
C SER A 65 -3.06 11.84 -3.03
N HIS A 66 -1.90 12.46 -2.85
CA HIS A 66 -0.60 11.87 -3.21
C HIS A 66 0.02 11.03 -2.08
N VAL A 67 -0.63 11.01 -0.90
CA VAL A 67 -0.10 10.35 0.29
C VAL A 67 -0.34 8.84 0.23
N MET A 68 0.72 8.07 0.45
CA MET A 68 0.70 6.63 0.69
C MET A 68 0.97 6.38 2.17
N CYS A 69 0.22 5.49 2.80
CA CYS A 69 0.42 5.11 4.20
C CYS A 69 1.11 3.76 4.27
N PHE A 70 2.08 3.66 5.17
CA PHE A 70 2.73 2.40 5.48
C PHE A 70 2.08 1.76 6.71
N VAL A 71 1.73 0.48 6.62
CA VAL A 71 1.18 -0.31 7.73
C VAL A 71 1.98 -1.60 7.93
N GLY A 72 2.01 -2.10 9.16
CA GLY A 72 2.72 -3.34 9.52
C GLY A 72 3.86 -3.14 10.52
N GLY A 73 4.22 -1.90 10.87
CA GLY A 73 5.24 -1.58 11.87
C GLY A 73 5.91 -0.24 11.60
N VAL A 74 7.04 0.01 12.26
CA VAL A 74 7.85 1.22 12.06
C VAL A 74 9.16 0.85 11.34
N PRO A 75 9.30 1.20 10.05
CA PRO A 75 10.55 0.98 9.32
C PRO A 75 11.72 1.71 9.94
N ARG A 76 12.88 1.05 9.97
CA ARG A 76 14.13 1.64 10.45
C ARG A 76 15.20 1.69 9.37
N ASP A 77 16.04 2.71 9.46
CA ASP A 77 17.21 2.87 8.63
C ASP A 77 18.35 1.94 9.07
N LYS A 78 19.48 2.00 8.35
CA LYS A 78 20.68 1.20 8.66
C LYS A 78 21.30 1.48 10.03
N ASN A 79 20.92 2.57 10.70
CA ASN A 79 21.40 2.95 12.02
C ASN A 79 20.35 2.64 13.12
N GLY A 80 19.26 1.97 12.77
CA GLY A 80 18.17 1.66 13.69
C GLY A 80 17.28 2.86 14.01
N GLN A 81 17.36 3.96 13.26
CA GLN A 81 16.47 5.11 13.46
C GLN A 81 15.17 4.93 12.69
N PRO A 82 14.00 5.28 13.26
CA PRO A 82 12.74 5.31 12.52
C PRO A 82 12.85 6.13 11.24
N ILE A 83 12.23 5.66 10.16
CA ILE A 83 12.12 6.41 8.92
C ILE A 83 10.85 7.26 8.99
N ASP A 84 10.97 8.46 9.55
CA ASP A 84 9.83 9.36 9.79
C ASP A 84 9.00 9.66 8.54
N GLY A 85 9.61 9.68 7.36
CA GLY A 85 8.90 9.93 6.09
C GLY A 85 7.96 8.80 5.63
N LEU A 86 8.05 7.62 6.24
CA LEU A 86 7.16 6.48 5.95
C LEU A 86 6.01 6.37 6.96
N VAL A 87 6.16 6.98 8.14
CA VAL A 87 5.14 7.01 9.18
C VAL A 87 4.34 8.29 9.04
N ASN A 88 3.04 8.19 8.74
CA ASN A 88 2.20 9.38 8.59
C ASN A 88 0.79 9.16 9.17
N ASP A 89 0.12 10.27 9.50
CA ASP A 89 -1.21 10.33 10.11
C ASP A 89 -2.29 9.58 9.30
N GLY A 90 -2.04 9.36 8.00
CA GLY A 90 -2.95 8.58 7.17
C GLY A 90 -3.10 7.13 7.66
N VAL A 91 -2.13 6.59 8.41
CA VAL A 91 -2.30 5.33 9.13
C VAL A 91 -3.49 5.42 10.09
N GLU A 92 -3.54 6.39 10.98
CA GLU A 92 -4.68 6.51 11.92
C GLU A 92 -5.99 6.89 11.20
N LYS A 93 -5.90 7.73 10.16
CA LYS A 93 -7.06 8.26 9.44
C LYS A 93 -7.72 7.24 8.50
N TRP A 94 -6.94 6.34 7.91
CA TRP A 94 -7.40 5.41 6.86
C TRP A 94 -7.40 3.94 7.30
N SER A 95 -6.79 3.60 8.44
CA SER A 95 -6.90 2.26 9.04
C SER A 95 -8.31 2.03 9.58
N ALA A 96 -9.19 1.51 8.73
CA ALA A 96 -10.55 1.13 9.09
C ALA A 96 -10.63 -0.37 9.47
N GLY A 97 -10.18 -0.74 10.68
CA GLY A 97 -10.51 -2.03 11.29
C GLY A 97 -9.70 -3.26 10.83
N PRO A 98 -10.03 -4.47 11.32
CA PRO A 98 -9.23 -5.70 11.14
C PRO A 98 -9.31 -6.32 9.73
N ASP A 99 -10.06 -5.75 8.79
CA ASP A 99 -10.31 -6.34 7.46
C ASP A 99 -9.14 -6.10 6.45
N TRP A 100 -8.06 -5.47 6.91
CA TRP A 100 -6.94 -5.01 6.08
C TRP A 100 -5.64 -5.82 6.26
N THR A 101 -5.58 -6.67 7.29
CA THR A 101 -4.46 -7.58 7.61
C THR A 101 -4.78 -9.02 7.26
#